data_AF-A0A0S4XKY3-F1
#
_entry.id   AF-A0A0S4XKY3-F1
#
_cell.length_a   1.000
_cell.length_b   1.000
_cell.length_c   1.000
_cell.angle_alpha   90.00
_cell.angle_beta   90.00
_cell.angle_gamma   90.00
#
_symmetry.space_group_name_H-M   'P 1'
#
loop_
_entity.id
_entity.type
_entity.pdbx_description
1 polymer ?
#
loop_
_entity_poly.entity_id
_entity_poly.type
_entity_poly.pdbx_seq_one_letter_code
_entity_poly.pdbx_strand_id
1 'polypeptide(L)'
;MDNFQALNLPICKICGELARPNILMFSDFGWKASRMLNQKEKFNRWIKQNRLKKIVIIEIGAGTAIPTVQVYGDQLAKKLSGANLIRINPYDYHAEKKLGIGLPMGALDGIKALLE
;
A
#
# COMPACT_ATOMS: atom_id res chain seq x y z
N MET A 1 -25.24 -3.22 22.83
CA MET A 1 -24.03 -3.49 22.03
C MET A 1 -24.06 -4.96 21.72
N ASP A 2 -24.04 -5.32 20.44
CA ASP A 2 -23.98 -6.73 20.05
C ASP A 2 -22.61 -7.28 20.42
N ASN A 3 -22.57 -8.40 21.14
CA ASN A 3 -21.31 -9.05 21.50
C ASN A 3 -20.68 -9.67 20.25
N PHE A 4 -19.49 -9.21 19.88
CA PHE A 4 -18.72 -9.76 18.77
C PHE A 4 -17.96 -11.02 19.22
N GLN A 5 -18.71 -12.08 19.52
CA GLN A 5 -18.18 -13.35 20.02
C GLN A 5 -17.99 -14.35 18.89
N ALA A 6 -16.78 -14.89 18.73
CA ALA A 6 -16.53 -15.99 17.81
C ALA A 6 -17.04 -17.30 18.42
N LEU A 7 -18.02 -17.93 17.78
CA LEU A 7 -18.59 -19.22 18.22
C LEU A 7 -17.76 -20.43 17.77
N ASN A 8 -16.95 -20.26 16.73
CA ASN A 8 -16.06 -21.30 16.22
C ASN A 8 -14.75 -20.66 15.77
N LEU A 9 -13.66 -21.07 16.40
CA LEU A 9 -12.33 -20.56 16.09
C LEU A 9 -11.62 -21.52 15.14
N PRO A 10 -11.01 -21.03 14.05
CA PRO A 10 -10.32 -21.89 13.11
C PRO A 10 -9.10 -22.53 13.77
N ILE A 11 -8.89 -23.82 13.55
CA ILE A 11 -7.77 -24.58 14.14
C ILE A 11 -6.81 -25.03 13.04
N CYS A 12 -5.51 -25.03 13.34
CA CYS A 12 -4.48 -25.58 12.48
C CYS A 12 -4.61 -27.10 12.37
N LYS A 13 -4.81 -27.61 11.15
CA LYS A 13 -4.93 -29.05 10.88
C LYS A 13 -3.65 -29.87 11.11
N ILE A 14 -2.51 -29.20 11.33
CA ILE A 14 -1.20 -29.86 11.50
C ILE A 14 -0.82 -29.97 12.97
N CYS A 15 -0.96 -28.89 13.75
CA CYS A 15 -0.53 -28.85 15.14
C CYS A 15 -1.67 -28.69 16.17
N GLY A 16 -2.92 -28.50 15.74
CA GLY A 16 -4.07 -28.34 16.63
C GLY A 16 -4.17 -26.97 17.32
N GLU A 17 -3.22 -26.07 17.08
CA GLU A 17 -3.23 -24.70 17.63
C GLU A 17 -4.25 -23.79 16.93
N LEU A 18 -4.64 -22.70 17.60
CA LEU A 18 -5.51 -21.67 17.04
C LEU A 18 -4.92 -21.07 15.76
N ALA A 19 -5.67 -21.13 14.66
CA ALA A 19 -5.33 -20.45 13.42
C ALA A 19 -5.78 -18.99 13.47
N ARG A 20 -5.06 -18.13 12.74
CA ARG A 20 -5.37 -16.71 12.61
C ARG A 20 -5.12 -16.20 11.20
N PRO A 21 -5.73 -15.08 10.80
CA PRO A 21 -5.39 -14.41 9.55
C PRO A 21 -3.90 -14.08 9.47
N ASN A 22 -3.31 -14.20 8.28
CA ASN A 22 -1.92 -13.83 8.03
C ASN A 22 -1.77 -12.32 7.78
N ILE A 23 -2.21 -11.52 8.75
CA ILE A 23 -2.11 -10.06 8.76
C ILE A 23 -0.89 -9.70 9.62
N LEU A 24 -0.01 -8.83 9.09
CA LEU A 24 1.13 -8.34 9.85
C LEU A 24 0.65 -7.36 10.92
N MET A 25 0.84 -7.74 12.18
CA MET A 25 0.58 -6.88 13.34
C MET A 25 1.89 -6.42 13.98
N PHE A 26 1.82 -5.38 14.82
CA PHE A 26 2.99 -4.92 15.57
C PHE A 26 3.52 -6.03 16.48
N SER A 27 4.85 -6.21 16.46
CA SER A 27 5.55 -7.27 17.23
C SER A 27 5.10 -8.70 16.90
N ASP A 28 4.53 -8.93 15.72
CA ASP A 28 4.12 -10.26 15.28
C ASP A 28 5.28 -11.06 14.67
N PHE A 29 6.01 -11.79 15.53
CA PHE A 29 7.07 -12.70 15.12
C PHE A 29 6.56 -13.99 14.43
N GLY A 30 5.25 -14.26 14.51
CA GLY A 30 4.63 -15.43 13.90
C GLY A 30 4.09 -15.20 12.48
N TRP A 31 4.12 -13.94 11.99
CA TRP A 31 3.62 -13.58 10.67
C TRP A 31 4.37 -14.31 9.55
N LYS A 32 3.62 -14.89 8.60
CA LYS A 32 4.20 -15.63 7.48
C LYS A 32 4.50 -14.67 6.32
N ALA A 33 5.75 -14.21 6.26
CA ALA A 33 6.21 -13.19 5.32
C ALA A 33 6.47 -13.69 3.88
N SER A 34 6.61 -15.01 3.65
CA SER A 34 7.11 -15.57 2.38
C SER A 34 6.36 -15.06 1.14
N ARG A 35 5.03 -15.04 1.18
CA ARG A 35 4.20 -14.52 0.07
C ARG A 35 4.44 -13.04 -0.19
N MET A 36 4.64 -12.22 0.86
CA MET A 36 4.94 -10.80 0.72
C MET A 36 6.35 -10.60 0.15
N LEU A 37 7.34 -11.31 0.67
CA LEU A 37 8.73 -11.23 0.21
C LEU A 37 8.85 -11.54 -1.29
N ASN A 38 8.21 -12.62 -1.76
CA ASN A 38 8.19 -12.98 -3.18
C ASN A 38 7.58 -11.88 -4.07
N GLN A 39 6.54 -11.19 -3.60
CA GLN A 39 5.94 -10.07 -4.32
C GLN A 39 6.85 -8.84 -4.30
N LYS A 40 7.46 -8.54 -3.16
CA LYS A 40 8.42 -7.44 -2.99
C LYS A 40 9.62 -7.59 -3.92
N GLU A 41 10.14 -8.80 -4.09
CA GLU A 41 11.23 -9.07 -5.03
C GLU A 41 10.84 -8.79 -6.49
N LYS A 42 9.66 -9.27 -6.93
CA LYS A 42 9.15 -9.01 -8.29
C LYS A 42 8.97 -7.51 -8.53
N PHE A 43 8.39 -6.81 -7.56
CA PHE A 43 8.20 -5.37 -7.62
C PHE A 43 9.53 -4.60 -7.68
N ASN A 44 10.49 -4.95 -6.80
CA ASN A 44 11.83 -4.34 -6.82
C ASN A 44 12.55 -4.57 -8.15
N ARG A 45 12.41 -5.75 -8.74
CA ARG A 45 12.96 -6.06 -10.06
C ARG A 45 12.36 -5.18 -11.15
N TRP A 46 11.03 -5.01 -11.13
CA TRP A 46 10.33 -4.14 -12.07
C TRP A 46 10.78 -2.67 -11.93
N ILE A 47 10.90 -2.16 -10.70
CA ILE A 47 11.39 -0.80 -10.43
C ILE A 47 12.81 -0.61 -10.99
N LYS A 48 13.69 -1.59 -10.79
CA LYS A 48 15.08 -1.54 -11.30
C LYS A 48 15.10 -1.49 -12.84
N GLN A 49 14.28 -2.30 -13.50
CA GLN A 49 14.20 -2.38 -14.96
C GLN A 49 13.64 -1.11 -15.59
N ASN A 50 12.78 -0.37 -14.86
CA ASN A 50 12.07 0.80 -15.39
C ASN A 50 12.62 2.14 -14.88
N ARG A 51 13.82 2.19 -14.28
CA ARG A 51 14.37 3.39 -13.63
C ARG A 51 14.50 4.62 -14.54
N LEU A 52 14.69 4.40 -15.84
CA LEU A 52 14.88 5.45 -16.86
C LEU A 52 13.62 5.68 -17.72
N LYS A 53 12.50 5.03 -17.37
CA LYS A 53 11.22 5.20 -18.08
C LYS A 53 10.43 6.34 -17.44
N LYS A 54 9.53 6.95 -18.23
CA LYS A 54 8.53 7.88 -17.69
C LYS A 54 7.48 7.07 -16.93
N ILE A 55 7.50 7.18 -15.60
CA ILE A 55 6.59 6.46 -14.71
C ILE A 55 5.67 7.45 -14.03
N VAL A 56 4.38 7.13 -13.95
CA VAL A 56 3.43 7.81 -13.08
C VAL A 56 3.14 6.91 -11.90
N ILE A 57 3.24 7.46 -10.69
CA ILE A 57 2.92 6.80 -9.43
C ILE A 57 1.56 7.30 -9.01
N ILE A 58 0.58 6.40 -8.89
CA ILE A 58 -0.78 6.75 -8.44
C ILE A 58 -0.99 6.13 -7.07
N GLU A 59 -1.17 6.98 -6.06
CA GLU A 59 -1.43 6.59 -4.68
C GLU A 59 -2.88 6.90 -4.32
N ILE A 60 -3.62 5.91 -3.84
CA ILE A 60 -5.07 6.00 -3.66
C ILE A 60 -5.43 5.63 -2.23
N GLY A 61 -6.06 6.55 -1.50
CA GLY A 61 -6.57 6.31 -0.14
C GLY A 61 -5.50 6.09 0.93
N ALA A 62 -4.21 6.33 0.63
CA ALA A 62 -3.16 6.29 1.62
C ALA A 62 -3.25 7.51 2.53
N GLY A 63 -3.44 7.29 3.82
CA GLY A 63 -3.53 8.33 4.84
C GLY A 63 -2.25 8.53 5.64
N THR A 64 -2.29 9.47 6.57
CA THR A 64 -1.13 9.85 7.41
C THR A 64 -1.04 9.10 8.73
N ALA A 65 -2.10 8.40 9.16
CA ALA A 65 -2.11 7.63 10.41
C ALA A 65 -1.07 6.50 10.44
N ILE A 66 -0.88 5.83 9.30
CA ILE A 66 0.22 4.87 9.07
C ILE A 66 0.84 5.22 7.71
N PRO A 67 1.83 6.13 7.67
CA PRO A 67 2.24 6.82 6.44
C PRO A 67 3.17 5.98 5.56
N THR A 68 3.27 4.67 5.78
CA THR A 68 4.23 3.79 5.09
C THR A 68 4.07 3.85 3.57
N VAL A 69 2.83 3.93 3.07
CA VAL A 69 2.56 4.05 1.64
C VAL A 69 3.00 5.43 1.12
N GLN A 70 2.61 6.52 1.80
CA GLN A 70 2.99 7.89 1.41
C GLN A 70 4.50 8.08 1.35
N VAL A 71 5.21 7.67 2.42
CA VAL A 71 6.68 7.74 2.50
C VAL A 71 7.33 6.97 1.37
N TYR A 72 6.79 5.79 1.03
CA TYR A 72 7.33 4.99 -0.05
C TYR A 72 7.08 5.60 -1.44
N GLY A 73 5.90 6.18 -1.66
CA GLY A 73 5.56 6.94 -2.86
C GLY A 73 6.54 8.10 -3.11
N ASP A 74 6.83 8.90 -2.07
CA ASP A 74 7.78 10.01 -2.16
C ASP A 74 9.20 9.52 -2.48
N GLN A 75 9.65 8.44 -1.82
CA GLN A 75 10.95 7.84 -2.08
C GLN A 75 11.06 7.34 -3.53
N LEU A 76 10.00 6.73 -4.06
CA LEU A 76 9.97 6.27 -5.45
C LEU A 76 10.00 7.44 -6.44
N ALA A 77 9.20 8.48 -6.20
CA ALA A 77 9.18 9.68 -7.04
C ALA A 77 10.56 10.37 -7.09
N LYS A 78 11.28 10.39 -5.96
CA LYS A 78 12.65 10.91 -5.88
C LYS A 78 13.68 10.02 -6.61
N LYS A 79 13.48 8.70 -6.61
CA LYS A 79 14.44 7.72 -7.13
C LYS A 79 14.32 7.48 -8.63
N LEU A 80 13.11 7.57 -9.18
CA LEU A 80 12.80 7.29 -10.58
C LEU A 80 12.93 8.58 -11.40
N SER A 81 13.76 8.56 -12.44
CA SER A 81 14.04 9.76 -13.22
C SER A 81 12.80 10.17 -14.02
N GLY A 82 12.33 11.41 -13.81
CA GLY A 82 11.15 11.94 -14.49
C GLY A 82 9.83 11.31 -14.05
N ALA A 83 9.78 10.68 -12.88
CA ALA A 83 8.54 10.18 -12.32
C ALA A 83 7.67 11.31 -11.75
N ASN A 84 6.35 11.16 -11.87
CA ASN A 84 5.37 12.07 -11.27
C ASN A 84 4.46 11.29 -10.31
N LEU A 85 4.17 11.88 -9.15
CA LEU A 85 3.26 11.35 -8.14
C LEU A 85 1.86 11.99 -8.27
N ILE A 86 0.82 11.17 -8.21
CA ILE A 86 -0.56 11.61 -8.10
C ILE A 86 -1.14 10.96 -6.83
N ARG A 87 -1.49 11.78 -5.83
CA ARG A 87 -2.18 11.34 -4.62
C ARG A 87 -3.67 11.60 -4.72
N ILE A 88 -4.49 10.56 -4.57
CA ILE A 88 -5.95 10.65 -4.53
C ILE A 88 -6.40 10.31 -3.11
N ASN A 89 -6.86 11.32 -2.38
CA ASN A 89 -7.39 11.15 -1.03
C ASN A 89 -8.30 12.35 -0.69
N PRO A 90 -9.49 12.16 -0.08
CA PRO A 90 -10.33 13.30 0.32
C PRO A 90 -9.68 14.25 1.32
N TYR A 91 -8.78 13.74 2.17
CA TYR A 91 -8.20 14.49 3.28
C TYR A 91 -6.66 14.56 3.23
N ASP A 92 -6.00 13.42 3.06
CA ASP A 92 -4.53 13.29 3.12
C ASP A 92 -3.87 13.38 1.72
N TYR A 93 -4.33 14.26 0.84
CA TYR A 93 -3.87 14.34 -0.56
C TYR A 93 -2.56 15.11 -0.76
N HIS A 94 -1.99 15.72 0.27
CA HIS A 94 -0.83 16.61 0.11
C HIS A 94 0.36 15.88 -0.52
N ALA A 95 0.90 16.43 -1.61
CA ALA A 95 2.13 15.99 -2.26
C ALA A 95 3.13 17.14 -2.35
N GLU A 96 4.42 16.84 -2.17
CA GLU A 96 5.48 17.83 -2.40
C GLU A 96 5.39 18.29 -3.86
N LYS A 97 5.25 19.61 -4.10
CA LYS A 97 5.02 20.17 -5.45
C LYS A 97 6.04 19.74 -6.50
N LYS A 98 7.28 19.43 -6.07
CA LYS A 98 8.36 18.96 -6.94
C LYS A 98 8.22 17.48 -7.36
N LEU A 99 7.47 16.70 -6.58
CA LEU A 99 7.26 15.27 -6.81
C LEU A 99 5.96 15.00 -7.55
N GLY A 100 4.95 15.87 -7.39
CA GLY A 100 3.67 15.70 -8.08
C GLY A 100 2.53 16.51 -7.50
N ILE A 101 1.32 15.95 -7.62
CA ILE A 101 0.06 16.63 -7.30
C ILE A 101 -0.82 15.80 -6.37
N GLY A 102 -1.70 16.51 -5.65
CA GLY A 102 -2.73 15.95 -4.79
C GLY A 102 -4.12 16.26 -5.31
N LEU A 103 -4.99 15.26 -5.31
CA LEU A 103 -6.39 15.33 -5.73
C LEU A 103 -7.29 15.11 -4.51
N PRO A 104 -7.99 16.17 -4.02
CA PRO A 104 -8.84 16.12 -2.83
C PRO A 104 -10.20 15.47 -3.11
N MET A 105 -10.19 14.20 -3.49
CA MET A 105 -11.39 13.48 -3.91
C MET A 105 -11.34 11.98 -3.57
N GLY A 106 -12.49 11.32 -3.69
CA GLY A 106 -12.61 9.88 -3.50
C GLY A 106 -11.89 9.08 -4.57
N ALA A 107 -11.54 7.83 -4.25
CA ALA A 107 -10.81 6.93 -5.15
C ALA A 107 -11.48 6.77 -6.52
N LEU A 108 -12.81 6.58 -6.54
CA LEU A 108 -13.55 6.38 -7.78
C LEU A 108 -13.50 7.62 -8.69
N ASP A 109 -13.78 8.80 -8.13
CA ASP A 109 -13.79 10.05 -8.90
C ASP A 109 -12.39 10.40 -9.39
N GLY A 110 -11.36 10.18 -8.55
CA GLY A 110 -9.97 10.38 -8.94
C GLY A 110 -9.51 9.45 -10.07
N ILE A 111 -9.93 8.18 -10.06
CA ILE A 111 -9.62 7.26 -11.17
C ILE A 111 -10.34 7.69 -12.44
N LYS A 112 -11.62 8.09 -12.36
CA LYS A 112 -12.39 8.57 -13.52
C LYS A 112 -11.74 9.80 -14.16
N ALA A 113 -11.30 10.76 -13.35
CA ALA A 113 -10.61 11.96 -13.83
C ALA A 113 -9.28 11.69 -14.55
N LEU A 114 -8.68 10.50 -14.37
CA LEU A 114 -7.46 10.09 -15.08
C LEU A 114 -7.74 9.35 -16.40
N LEU A 115 -8.99 8.94 -16.65
CA LEU A 115 -9.40 8.21 -17.84
C LEU A 115 -10.01 9.12 -18.92
N GLU A 116 -10.41 10.33 -18.55
CA GLU A 116 -10.91 11.38 -19.44
C GLU A 116 -9.76 12.11 -20.16
#